data_AF-A0AB37TTF5-F1
#
_entry.id   AF-A0AB37TTF5-F1
#
_cell.length_a   1.000
_cell.length_b   1.000
_cell.length_c   1.000
_cell.angle_alpha   90.00
_cell.angle_beta   90.00
_cell.angle_gamma   90.00
#
_symmetry.space_group_name_H-M   'P 1'
#
loop_
_entity.id
_entity.type
_entity.pdbx_description
1 polymer ?
#
loop_
_entity_poly.entity_id
_entity_poly.type
_entity_poly.pdbx_seq_one_letter_code
_entity_poly.pdbx_strand_id
1 'polypeptide(L)'
;MNVGEWAAILGAAGSVLGGGGWFVARATRDAARATAAATEAAARANAAPAQQSADLAVLQATVKRVDEENGSLRGRMSRLEAMLRAFASTTDRWARQMHRAGIEPEPPHPLVDEYYRTGV
;
A
#
# COMPACT_ATOMS: atom_id res chain seq x y z
N MET A 1 -52.75 -9.46 -42.40
CA MET A 1 -51.27 -9.42 -42.36
C MET A 1 -50.82 -9.20 -40.93
N ASN A 2 -50.09 -10.15 -40.36
CA ASN A 2 -49.61 -10.11 -38.97
C ASN A 2 -48.22 -9.42 -38.92
N VAL A 3 -47.81 -8.87 -37.78
CA VAL A 3 -46.53 -8.17 -37.57
C VAL A 3 -45.33 -9.06 -37.96
N GLY A 4 -45.45 -10.38 -37.81
CA GLY A 4 -44.45 -11.35 -38.25
C GLY A 4 -44.24 -11.40 -39.78
N GLU A 5 -45.28 -11.15 -40.58
CA GLU A 5 -45.14 -11.08 -42.05
C GLU A 5 -44.45 -9.78 -42.48
N TRP A 6 -44.72 -8.66 -41.79
CA TRP A 6 -44.00 -7.40 -42.04
C TRP A 6 -42.51 -7.51 -41.70
N ALA A 7 -42.17 -8.18 -40.60
CA ALA A 7 -40.77 -8.41 -40.23
C ALA A 7 -40.04 -9.33 -41.24
N ALA A 8 -40.73 -10.36 -41.76
CA ALA A 8 -40.19 -11.24 -42.78
C ALA A 8 -40.01 -10.52 -44.13
N ILE A 9 -40.97 -9.67 -44.52
CA ILE A 9 -40.91 -8.89 -45.77
C ILE A 9 -39.81 -7.82 -45.68
N LEU A 10 -39.66 -7.13 -44.55
CA LEU A 10 -38.58 -6.14 -44.34
C LEU A 10 -37.20 -6.81 -44.28
N GLY A 11 -37.09 -7.97 -43.64
CA GLY A 11 -35.87 -8.78 -43.60
C GLY A 11 -35.48 -9.33 -44.98
N ALA A 12 -36.46 -9.79 -45.76
CA ALA A 12 -36.24 -10.28 -47.12
C ALA A 12 -35.95 -9.14 -48.12
N ALA A 13 -36.68 -8.03 -48.04
CA ALA A 13 -36.48 -6.87 -48.92
C ALA A 13 -35.09 -6.22 -48.73
N GLY A 14 -34.57 -6.20 -47.49
CA GLY A 14 -33.21 -5.74 -47.21
C GLY A 14 -32.10 -6.62 -47.81
N SER A 15 -32.40 -7.90 -48.07
CA SER A 15 -31.46 -8.85 -48.67
C SER A 15 -31.56 -8.93 -50.20
N VAL A 16 -32.74 -8.65 -50.78
CA VAL A 16 -33.01 -8.84 -52.21
C VAL A 16 -32.71 -7.59 -53.05
N LEU A 17 -32.76 -6.37 -52.47
CA LEU A 17 -32.41 -5.14 -53.17
C LEU A 17 -30.90 -4.81 -53.05
N GLY A 18 -30.06 -5.66 -53.63
CA GLY A 18 -28.79 -5.33 -54.32
C GLY A 18 -27.66 -4.54 -53.63
N GLY A 19 -27.83 -4.04 -52.41
CA GLY A 19 -26.82 -3.23 -51.71
C GLY A 19 -26.70 -3.52 -50.21
N GLY A 20 -27.66 -4.23 -49.60
CA GLY A 20 -27.74 -4.44 -48.16
C GLY A 20 -26.69 -5.40 -47.57
N GLY A 21 -26.18 -6.36 -48.34
CA GLY A 21 -25.25 -7.38 -47.82
C GLY A 21 -23.94 -6.81 -47.29
N TRP A 22 -23.40 -5.77 -47.92
CA TRP A 22 -22.19 -5.09 -47.45
C TRP A 22 -22.44 -4.31 -46.16
N PHE A 23 -23.57 -3.60 -46.06
CA PHE A 23 -23.95 -2.87 -44.86
C PHE A 23 -24.32 -3.80 -43.70
N VAL A 24 -25.00 -4.91 -43.97
CA VAL A 24 -25.34 -5.95 -42.97
C VAL A 24 -24.08 -6.69 -42.50
N ALA A 25 -23.17 -7.06 -43.41
CA ALA A 25 -21.89 -7.67 -43.05
C ALA A 25 -20.97 -6.72 -42.28
N ARG A 26 -21.01 -5.42 -42.59
CA ARG A 26 -20.30 -4.39 -41.85
C ARG A 26 -20.92 -4.16 -40.47
N ALA A 27 -22.24 -4.03 -40.39
CA ALA A 27 -22.96 -3.87 -39.13
C ALA A 27 -22.77 -5.06 -38.20
N THR A 28 -22.74 -6.30 -38.72
CA THR A 28 -22.46 -7.50 -37.92
C THR A 28 -21.01 -7.56 -37.44
N ARG A 29 -20.03 -7.15 -38.25
CA ARG A 29 -18.63 -7.02 -37.82
C ARG A 29 -18.43 -5.93 -36.77
N ASP A 30 -19.09 -4.79 -36.95
CA ASP A 30 -19.01 -3.66 -36.01
C ASP A 30 -19.71 -4.01 -34.69
N ALA A 31 -20.85 -4.72 -34.75
CA ALA A 31 -21.51 -5.28 -33.57
C ALA A 31 -20.63 -6.31 -32.84
N ALA A 32 -19.99 -7.23 -33.56
CA ALA A 32 -19.08 -8.21 -32.96
C ALA A 32 -17.86 -7.56 -32.29
N ARG A 33 -17.30 -6.50 -32.90
CA ARG A 33 -16.22 -5.69 -32.30
C ARG A 33 -16.68 -4.96 -31.05
N ALA A 34 -17.89 -4.39 -31.07
CA ALA A 34 -18.47 -3.74 -29.90
C ALA A 34 -18.71 -4.75 -28.75
N THR A 35 -19.19 -5.95 -29.05
CA THR A 35 -19.36 -7.02 -28.05
C THR A 35 -18.02 -7.51 -27.49
N ALA A 36 -17.00 -7.66 -28.33
CA ALA A 36 -15.65 -8.02 -27.88
C ALA A 36 -15.06 -6.95 -26.96
N ALA A 37 -15.15 -5.67 -27.34
CA ALA A 37 -14.69 -4.55 -26.53
C ALA A 37 -15.46 -4.43 -25.19
N ALA A 38 -16.77 -4.67 -25.21
CA ALA A 38 -17.59 -4.70 -24.00
C ALA A 38 -17.22 -5.88 -23.08
N THR A 39 -16.90 -7.05 -23.65
CA THR A 39 -16.49 -8.24 -22.89
C THR A 39 -15.11 -8.05 -22.28
N GLU A 40 -14.19 -7.43 -23.02
CA GLU A 40 -12.86 -7.08 -22.52
C GLU A 40 -12.93 -6.00 -21.43
N ALA A 41 -13.78 -4.98 -21.60
CA ALA A 41 -14.03 -3.95 -20.58
C ALA A 41 -14.67 -4.55 -19.32
N ALA A 42 -15.62 -5.49 -19.47
CA ALA A 42 -16.21 -6.22 -18.34
C ALA A 42 -15.18 -7.12 -17.64
N ALA A 43 -14.31 -7.81 -18.40
CA ALA A 43 -13.22 -8.60 -17.83
C ALA A 43 -12.23 -7.73 -17.05
N ARG A 44 -11.85 -6.56 -17.60
CA ARG A 44 -10.99 -5.58 -16.92
C ARG A 44 -11.66 -4.98 -15.68
N ALA A 45 -12.96 -4.68 -15.75
CA ALA A 45 -13.74 -4.20 -14.61
C ALA A 45 -13.88 -5.25 -13.50
N ASN A 46 -13.97 -6.54 -13.85
CA ASN A 46 -14.02 -7.64 -12.89
C ASN A 46 -12.64 -8.00 -12.30
N ALA A 47 -11.55 -7.74 -13.03
CA ALA A 47 -10.18 -7.97 -12.55
C ALA A 47 -9.68 -6.86 -11.60
N ALA A 48 -10.16 -5.62 -11.76
CA ALA A 48 -9.74 -4.49 -10.94
C ALA A 48 -10.01 -4.67 -9.42
N PRO A 49 -11.19 -5.17 -8.97
CA PRO A 49 -11.46 -5.44 -7.56
C PRO A 49 -10.55 -6.52 -6.96
N ALA A 50 -10.27 -7.58 -7.73
CA ALA A 50 -9.40 -8.67 -7.28
C ALA A 50 -7.95 -8.18 -7.10
N GLN A 51 -7.44 -7.40 -8.05
CA GLN A 51 -6.12 -6.79 -7.96
C GLN A 51 -6.02 -5.82 -6.77
N GLN A 52 -7.02 -4.95 -6.58
CA GLN A 52 -7.06 -4.03 -5.44
C GLN A 52 -7.10 -4.77 -4.10
N SER A 53 -7.83 -5.89 -4.00
CA SER A 53 -7.87 -6.70 -2.79
C SER A 53 -6.51 -7.34 -2.47
N ALA A 54 -5.77 -7.78 -3.49
CA ALA A 54 -4.42 -8.32 -3.33
C ALA A 54 -3.43 -7.22 -2.91
N ASP A 55 -3.48 -6.06 -3.55
CA ASP A 55 -2.61 -4.92 -3.24
C ASP A 55 -2.86 -4.42 -1.80
N LEU A 56 -4.14 -4.32 -1.39
CA LEU A 56 -4.50 -3.98 -0.01
C LEU A 56 -4.03 -5.03 0.99
N ALA A 57 -4.11 -6.32 0.67
CA ALA A 57 -3.60 -7.38 1.53
C ALA A 57 -2.07 -7.28 1.72
N VAL A 58 -1.33 -6.98 0.64
CA VAL A 58 0.13 -6.75 0.71
C VAL A 58 0.46 -5.51 1.54
N LEU A 59 -0.29 -4.42 1.37
CA LEU A 59 -0.11 -3.21 2.16
C LEU A 59 -0.39 -3.46 3.64
N GLN A 60 -1.48 -4.15 3.99
CA GLN A 60 -1.80 -4.53 5.37
C GLN A 60 -0.71 -5.40 6.00
N ALA A 61 -0.19 -6.38 5.26
CA ALA A 61 0.92 -7.21 5.73
C ALA A 61 2.20 -6.38 5.96
N THR A 62 2.47 -5.41 5.07
CA THR A 62 3.63 -4.52 5.19
C THR A 62 3.52 -3.60 6.40
N VAL A 63 2.36 -2.98 6.62
CA VAL A 63 2.10 -2.12 7.78
C VAL A 63 2.26 -2.92 9.07
N LYS A 64 1.67 -4.12 9.15
CA LYS A 64 1.78 -4.99 10.32
C LYS A 64 3.25 -5.31 10.66
N ARG A 65 4.06 -5.67 9.65
CA ARG A 65 5.50 -5.92 9.85
C ARG A 65 6.23 -4.68 10.35
N VAL A 66 5.97 -3.52 9.75
CA VAL A 66 6.60 -2.25 10.16
C VAL A 66 6.21 -1.89 11.59
N ASP A 67 4.96 -2.13 12.00
CA ASP A 67 4.52 -1.91 13.38
C ASP A 67 5.21 -2.86 14.37
N GLU A 68 5.37 -4.14 14.00
CA GLU A 68 6.11 -5.13 14.81
C GLU A 68 7.59 -4.76 14.95
N GLU A 69 8.24 -4.35 13.85
CA GLU A 69 9.63 -3.88 13.85
C GLU A 69 9.79 -2.61 14.68
N ASN A 70 8.89 -1.63 14.53
CA ASN A 70 8.87 -0.41 15.32
C ASN A 70 8.65 -0.70 16.81
N GLY A 71 7.77 -1.65 17.15
CA GLY A 71 7.57 -2.10 18.53
C GLY A 71 8.83 -2.71 19.14
N SER A 72 9.50 -3.59 18.39
CA SER A 72 10.78 -4.19 18.77
C SER A 72 11.88 -3.14 18.96
N LEU A 73 12.00 -2.18 18.04
CA LEU A 73 12.97 -1.08 18.11
C LEU A 73 12.70 -0.17 19.32
N ARG A 74 11.45 0.22 19.56
CA ARG A 74 11.06 1.00 20.75
C ARG A 74 11.40 0.27 22.04
N GLY A 75 11.17 -1.05 22.10
CA GLY A 75 11.54 -1.87 23.26
C GLY A 75 13.06 -1.91 23.49
N ARG A 76 13.85 -2.07 22.42
CA ARG A 76 15.32 -2.03 22.50
C ARG A 76 15.83 -0.67 22.93
N MET A 77 15.26 0.41 22.41
CA MET A 77 15.61 1.79 22.77
C MET A 77 15.31 2.07 24.24
N SER A 78 14.12 1.70 24.73
CA SER A 78 13.76 1.83 26.16
C SER A 78 14.71 1.03 27.06
N ARG A 79 15.12 -0.18 26.65
CA ARG A 79 16.11 -0.97 27.40
C ARG A 79 17.48 -0.31 27.42
N LEU A 80 17.93 0.26 26.30
CA LEU A 80 19.20 0.98 26.21
C LEU A 80 19.18 2.24 27.08
N GLU A 81 18.10 3.01 27.05
CA GLU A 81 17.90 4.18 27.92
C GLU A 81 17.95 3.79 29.40
N ALA A 82 17.27 2.71 29.79
CA ALA A 82 17.31 2.19 31.15
C ALA A 82 18.74 1.77 31.57
N MET A 83 19.48 1.11 30.67
CA MET A 83 20.88 0.74 30.91
C MET A 83 21.77 1.97 31.06
N LEU A 84 21.67 2.94 30.15
CA LEU A 84 22.43 4.19 30.22
C LEU A 84 22.15 4.94 31.53
N ARG A 85 20.89 5.01 31.95
CA ARG A 85 20.52 5.62 33.24
C ARG A 85 21.11 4.85 34.42
N ALA A 86 21.12 3.52 34.38
CA ALA A 86 21.72 2.69 35.40
C ALA A 86 23.24 2.93 35.49
N PHE A 87 23.94 2.96 34.34
CA PHE A 87 25.37 3.29 34.28
C PHE A 87 25.65 4.71 34.80
N ALA A 88 24.92 5.72 34.33
CA ALA A 88 25.07 7.11 34.79
C ALA A 88 24.90 7.23 36.31
N SER A 89 23.86 6.59 36.87
CA SER A 89 23.63 6.57 38.33
C SER A 89 24.75 5.89 39.10
N THR A 90 25.42 4.91 38.49
CA THR A 90 26.52 4.16 39.11
C THR A 90 27.78 4.99 39.10
N THR A 91 28.11 5.60 37.96
CA THR A 91 29.26 6.53 37.83
C THR A 91 29.14 7.71 38.78
N ASP A 92 27.94 8.30 38.91
CA ASP A 92 27.66 9.38 39.86
C ASP A 92 27.85 8.95 41.33
N ARG A 93 27.49 7.71 41.68
CA ARG A 93 27.83 7.14 43.01
C ARG A 93 29.34 6.98 43.21
N TRP A 94 30.09 6.57 42.18
CA TRP A 94 31.54 6.46 42.26
C TRP A 94 32.23 7.82 42.37
N ALA A 95 31.81 8.82 41.60
CA ALA A 95 32.32 10.18 41.70
C ALA A 95 32.16 10.72 43.13
N ARG A 96 30.98 10.53 43.74
CA ARG A 96 30.77 10.87 45.16
C ARG A 96 31.68 10.12 46.13
N GLN A 97 32.00 8.86 45.86
CA GLN A 97 32.95 8.10 46.69
C GLN A 97 34.37 8.65 46.55
N MET A 98 34.79 9.01 45.33
CA MET A 98 36.09 9.64 45.07
C MET A 98 36.23 10.97 45.80
N HIS A 99 35.23 11.86 45.70
CA HIS A 99 35.26 13.13 46.43
C HIS A 99 35.34 12.93 47.95
N ARG A 100 34.63 11.94 48.51
CA ARG A 100 34.75 11.59 49.95
C ARG A 100 36.14 11.09 50.33
N ALA A 101 36.85 10.47 49.41
CA ALA A 101 38.25 10.06 49.57
C ALA A 101 39.24 11.20 49.28
N GLY A 102 38.77 12.41 48.97
CA GLY A 102 39.62 13.55 48.60
C GLY A 102 40.23 13.44 47.20
N ILE A 103 39.70 12.56 46.35
CA ILE A 103 40.13 12.37 44.96
C ILE A 103 39.15 13.13 44.06
N GLU A 104 39.69 14.01 43.22
CA GLU A 104 38.89 14.70 42.21
C GLU A 104 38.69 13.80 40.99
N PRO A 105 37.45 13.49 40.58
CA PRO A 105 37.17 12.75 39.36
C PRO A 105 37.58 13.53 38.12
N GLU A 106 37.91 12.81 37.05
CA GLU A 106 38.10 13.42 35.74
C GLU A 106 36.79 14.07 35.27
N PRO A 107 36.83 15.25 34.62
CA PRO A 107 35.63 15.90 34.11
C PRO A 107 34.84 14.99 33.17
N PRO A 108 33.50 15.06 33.18
CA PRO A 108 32.65 14.26 32.32
C PRO A 108 32.93 14.58 30.84
N HIS A 109 32.67 13.60 29.97
CA HIS A 109 32.77 13.79 28.53
C HIS A 109 31.79 14.89 28.07
N PRO A 110 32.15 15.78 27.13
CA PRO A 110 31.30 16.91 26.73
C PRO A 110 29.88 16.55 26.29
N LEU A 111 29.69 15.38 25.68
CA LEU A 111 28.36 14.86 25.31
C LEU A 111 27.43 14.64 26.51
N VAL A 112 27.99 14.32 27.68
CA VAL A 112 27.21 14.15 28.91
C VAL A 112 26.69 15.51 29.39
N ASP A 113 27.54 16.54 29.33
CA ASP A 113 27.15 17.91 29.68
C ASP A 113 26.13 18.49 28.68
N GLU A 114 26.26 18.14 27.39
CA GLU A 114 25.26 18.45 26.38
C GLU A 114 23.91 17.81 26.73
N TYR A 115 23.88 16.51 26.97
CA TYR A 115 22.67 15.79 27.34
C TYR A 115 21.98 16.36 28.60
N TYR A 116 22.74 16.72 29.64
CA TYR A 116 22.15 17.32 30.85
C TYR A 116 21.55 18.71 30.60
N ARG A 117 22.02 19.42 29.58
CA ARG A 117 21.57 20.76 29.22
C ARG A 117 20.41 20.75 28.22
N THR A 118 20.42 19.85 27.25
CA THR A 118 19.44 19.77 26.15
C THR A 118 18.35 18.73 26.38
N GLY A 119 18.63 17.71 27.20
CA GLY A 119 17.79 16.52 27.34
C GLY A 119 17.81 15.58 26.13
N VAL A 120 18.74 15.78 25.20
CA VAL A 120 18.91 15.00 23.95
C VAL A 120 20.38 14.63 23.78
#